data_AF-A0A5C4XSW7-F1
#
_entry.id   AF-A0A5C4XSW7-F1
#
_cell.length_a   1.000
_cell.length_b   1.000
_cell.length_c   1.000
_cell.angle_alpha   90.00
_cell.angle_beta   90.00
_cell.angle_gamma   90.00
#
_symmetry.space_group_name_H-M   'P 1'
#
loop_
_entity.id
_entity.type
_entity.pdbx_description
1 polymer ?
#
loop_
_entity_poly.entity_id
_entity_poly.type
_entity_poly.pdbx_seq_one_letter_code
_entity_poly.pdbx_strand_id
1 'polypeptide(L)'
;MEKNRNYFIAIGLSVVIVLAWQFLYMNPRMEAQQRAAEAQQALQQQQAAQNPTFTPESPGAATTTGNLPGAGQAQATATRDQALAKSARVAIDTPAVSGSINLTGARFDDLKLREYHETVDDSSPLITLFSPADTHDGYFGEVGYIGSDTSGAVPGPGTTWTLAGGDKLTTTTPVILSFTNEKGVVFNRTISIDDHYLISVADKIENPGAEAITLSSYGRITRNNKPVTPSVWVIHEGFLGVPGTDGSLSEHTYSSIEKEAVTNAKATGGWLGITDKYWAATIVPPQTMPYEGRFTHFTDGQPRYQADYKGDALTIQPGQSTELKNMVFAGAKEVPLVARYAQDYAIPHFDLLIDWGWFYFITKPMFQLMDFFFRHVGNFGVAILLTTVVVKLIFFPLASKQYASMANMKRMQPKMTELKEKHGDDRMALQQAMMALYKEEKINPIAGCWPVLLQIPVFFALYKVIYVTIEMRHAPFFGWIQDLSAPDPTSLFNLFGLLPYDVPHFLMIGVWPLVMGITMFLQMRMNPTPPDPTQAMIFTWMPLVFTFMLASFPSGLVIYWAWNNTLSVSQQAVIMKRHGAKIELFDNLKGLFKRKPAESK
;
A
#
# COMPACT_ATOMS: atom_id res chain seq x y z
N MET A 1 -33.75 20.28 -27.05
CA MET A 1 -32.28 20.33 -27.28
C MET A 1 -31.52 21.26 -26.33
N GLU A 2 -32.19 22.10 -25.52
CA GLU A 2 -31.51 23.02 -24.58
C GLU A 2 -30.92 22.36 -23.31
N LYS A 3 -31.45 21.22 -22.85
CA LYS A 3 -30.91 20.51 -21.66
C LYS A 3 -29.54 19.88 -21.90
N ASN A 4 -29.26 19.41 -23.12
CA ASN A 4 -27.92 18.94 -23.49
C ASN A 4 -26.95 20.12 -23.60
N ARG A 5 -27.41 21.28 -24.08
CA ARG A 5 -26.60 22.50 -24.15
C ARG A 5 -26.08 22.91 -22.77
N ASN A 6 -26.92 22.92 -21.73
CA ASN A 6 -26.48 23.30 -20.39
C ASN A 6 -25.53 22.27 -19.75
N TYR A 7 -25.69 20.97 -20.07
CA TYR A 7 -24.77 19.92 -19.62
C TYR A 7 -23.40 20.01 -20.31
N PHE A 8 -23.38 20.23 -21.64
CA PHE A 8 -22.14 20.46 -22.38
C PHE A 8 -21.47 21.81 -22.03
N ILE A 9 -22.25 22.84 -21.68
CA ILE A 9 -21.74 24.09 -21.13
C ILE A 9 -21.13 23.88 -19.75
N ALA A 10 -21.74 23.07 -18.88
CA ALA A 10 -21.19 22.78 -17.55
C ALA A 10 -19.90 21.94 -17.63
N ILE A 11 -19.83 20.96 -18.54
CA ILE A 11 -18.60 20.20 -18.83
C ILE A 11 -17.55 21.13 -19.43
N GLY A 12 -17.92 21.96 -20.41
CA GLY A 12 -17.04 22.95 -21.02
C GLY A 12 -16.49 23.94 -20.00
N LEU A 13 -17.33 24.46 -19.10
CA LEU A 13 -16.92 25.34 -18.00
C LEU A 13 -16.02 24.61 -16.99
N SER A 14 -16.28 23.34 -16.68
CA SER A 14 -15.45 22.56 -15.77
C SER A 14 -14.06 22.31 -16.38
N VAL A 15 -13.99 22.00 -17.67
CA VAL A 15 -12.73 21.87 -18.42
C VAL A 15 -12.01 23.21 -18.50
N VAL A 16 -12.71 24.31 -18.76
CA VAL A 16 -12.12 25.66 -18.76
C VAL A 16 -11.63 26.07 -17.38
N ILE A 17 -12.32 25.72 -16.29
CA ILE A 17 -11.87 26.00 -14.92
C ILE A 17 -10.61 25.18 -14.59
N VAL A 18 -10.55 23.90 -14.97
CA VAL A 18 -9.36 23.07 -14.76
C VAL A 18 -8.19 23.56 -15.61
N LEU A 19 -8.41 23.91 -16.88
CA LEU A 19 -7.38 24.47 -17.75
C LEU A 19 -6.95 25.87 -17.29
N ALA A 20 -7.86 26.72 -16.83
CA ALA A 20 -7.54 28.03 -16.28
C ALA A 20 -6.81 27.91 -14.93
N TRP A 21 -7.17 26.96 -14.07
CA TRP A 21 -6.42 26.67 -12.85
C TRP A 21 -5.02 26.13 -13.19
N GLN A 22 -4.91 25.26 -14.19
CA GLN A 22 -3.63 24.74 -14.66
C GLN A 22 -2.77 25.86 -15.29
N PHE A 23 -3.34 26.76 -16.09
CA PHE A 23 -2.59 27.78 -16.81
C PHE A 23 -2.35 29.08 -16.01
N LEU A 24 -3.30 29.50 -15.18
CA LEU A 24 -3.22 30.74 -14.39
C LEU A 24 -2.65 30.53 -12.98
N TYR A 25 -2.68 29.30 -12.45
CA TYR A 25 -2.18 28.99 -11.11
C TYR A 25 -1.04 27.98 -11.12
N MET A 26 -1.20 26.82 -11.79
CA MET A 26 -0.18 25.77 -11.76
C MET A 26 1.04 26.12 -12.61
N ASN A 27 0.87 26.58 -13.86
CA ASN A 27 1.96 26.94 -14.76
C ASN A 27 2.83 28.07 -14.19
N PRO A 28 2.31 29.22 -13.73
CA PRO A 28 3.17 30.25 -13.13
C PRO A 28 3.85 29.79 -11.85
N ARG A 29 3.27 28.83 -11.12
CA ARG A 29 3.90 28.23 -9.93
C ARG A 29 5.01 27.23 -10.31
N MET A 30 4.83 26.47 -11.38
CA MET A 30 5.87 25.61 -11.97
C MET A 30 6.98 26.46 -12.60
N GLU A 31 6.66 27.53 -13.32
CA GLU A 31 7.63 28.50 -13.85
C GLU A 31 8.36 29.27 -12.74
N ALA A 32 7.69 29.56 -11.62
CA ALA A 32 8.33 30.15 -10.44
C ALA A 32 9.26 29.14 -9.74
N GLN A 33 8.88 27.87 -9.67
CA GLN A 33 9.75 26.79 -9.17
C GLN A 33 10.93 26.53 -10.09
N GLN A 34 10.73 26.51 -11.41
CA GLN A 34 11.80 26.38 -12.41
C GLN A 34 12.73 27.59 -12.37
N ARG A 35 12.21 28.82 -12.33
CA ARG A 35 13.05 30.02 -12.16
C ARG A 35 13.76 30.05 -10.81
N ALA A 36 13.18 29.53 -9.74
CA ALA A 36 13.86 29.38 -8.45
C ALA A 36 14.99 28.34 -8.51
N ALA A 37 14.77 27.22 -9.21
CA ALA A 37 15.78 26.19 -9.45
C ALA A 37 16.91 26.68 -10.37
N GLU A 38 16.58 27.39 -11.45
CA GLU A 38 17.53 28.04 -12.35
C GLU A 38 18.29 29.17 -11.65
N ALA A 39 17.64 29.97 -10.80
CA ALA A 39 18.29 30.98 -9.99
C ALA A 39 19.23 30.35 -8.94
N GLN A 40 18.87 29.21 -8.34
CA GLN A 40 19.75 28.43 -7.47
C GLN A 40 20.95 27.84 -8.22
N GLN A 41 20.76 27.33 -9.44
CA GLN A 41 21.83 26.85 -10.30
C GLN A 41 22.74 28.00 -10.79
N ALA A 42 22.17 29.15 -11.12
CA ALA A 42 22.92 30.35 -11.49
C ALA A 42 23.69 30.94 -10.30
N LEU A 43 23.12 30.89 -9.08
CA LEU A 43 23.82 31.24 -7.84
C LEU A 43 24.97 30.26 -7.53
N GLN A 44 24.79 28.96 -7.79
CA GLN A 44 25.87 27.97 -7.69
C GLN A 44 26.96 28.18 -8.76
N GLN A 45 26.60 28.55 -9.98
CA GLN A 45 27.55 28.87 -11.05
C GLN A 45 28.27 30.21 -10.82
N GLN A 46 27.60 31.21 -10.24
CA GLN A 46 28.24 32.47 -9.83
C GLN A 46 29.14 32.29 -8.61
N GLN A 47 28.79 31.43 -7.65
CA GLN A 47 29.68 31.02 -6.56
C GLN A 47 30.90 30.22 -7.07
N ALA A 48 30.76 29.49 -8.19
CA ALA A 48 31.87 28.83 -8.88
C ALA A 48 32.73 29.81 -9.72
N ALA A 49 32.15 30.92 -10.20
CA ALA A 49 32.84 31.90 -11.05
C ALA A 49 33.45 33.10 -10.29
N GLN A 50 33.06 33.35 -9.03
CA GLN A 50 33.53 34.47 -8.22
C GLN A 50 34.49 34.09 -7.08
N ASN A 51 34.95 32.85 -7.01
CA ASN A 51 36.11 32.51 -6.20
C ASN A 51 37.38 32.69 -7.04
N PRO A 52 38.11 33.83 -6.93
CA PRO A 52 39.52 33.80 -7.29
C PRO A 52 40.18 32.70 -6.47
N THR A 53 41.10 31.99 -7.10
CA THR A 53 41.94 30.94 -6.55
C THR A 53 42.55 31.38 -5.22
N PHE A 54 41.82 31.19 -4.13
CA PHE A 54 42.35 31.17 -2.77
C PHE A 54 42.48 29.71 -2.44
N THR A 55 43.72 29.24 -2.37
CA THR A 55 44.08 28.07 -1.60
C THR A 55 43.80 28.37 -0.12
N PRO A 56 42.79 27.78 0.52
CA PRO A 56 42.86 27.62 1.95
C PRO A 56 43.77 26.41 2.16
N GLU A 57 45.02 26.66 2.54
CA GLU A 57 45.73 25.69 3.35
C GLU A 57 44.91 25.50 4.63
N SER A 58 44.09 24.45 4.61
CA SER A 58 43.54 23.82 5.80
C SER A 58 43.73 22.31 5.62
N PRO A 59 44.24 21.58 6.62
CA PRO A 59 44.74 20.24 6.40
C PRO A 59 43.59 19.23 6.19
N GLY A 60 43.60 18.56 5.04
CA GLY A 60 43.16 17.16 4.88
C GLY A 60 41.67 16.84 5.07
N ALA A 61 40.84 17.05 4.04
CA ALA A 61 39.64 16.25 3.85
C ALA A 61 39.79 15.44 2.55
N ALA A 62 40.22 14.19 2.67
CA ALA A 62 40.27 13.27 1.54
C ALA A 62 38.83 12.99 1.07
N THR A 63 38.55 13.20 -0.21
CA THR A 63 37.27 12.84 -0.85
C THR A 63 37.27 11.36 -1.22
N THR A 64 36.19 10.63 -0.90
CA THR A 64 36.00 9.26 -1.41
C THR A 64 35.69 9.32 -2.91
N THR A 65 36.56 8.78 -3.75
CA THR A 65 36.48 8.83 -5.22
C THR A 65 35.64 7.70 -5.83
N GLY A 66 35.07 6.79 -5.02
CA GLY A 66 34.31 5.64 -5.51
C GLY A 66 32.82 5.92 -5.79
N ASN A 67 32.33 5.31 -6.87
CA ASN A 67 30.90 5.15 -7.15
C ASN A 67 30.33 3.97 -6.35
N LEU A 68 29.02 3.99 -6.10
CA LEU A 68 28.32 2.84 -5.54
C LEU A 68 28.51 1.60 -6.45
N PRO A 69 28.75 0.40 -5.88
CA PRO A 69 28.96 -0.80 -6.69
C PRO A 69 27.72 -1.12 -7.54
N GLY A 70 27.82 -0.91 -8.86
CA GLY A 70 26.73 -1.13 -9.81
C GLY A 70 27.15 -1.81 -11.11
N ALA A 71 28.31 -2.48 -11.13
CA ALA A 71 28.78 -3.17 -12.33
C ALA A 71 27.85 -4.34 -12.71
N GLY A 72 27.69 -4.55 -14.03
CA GLY A 72 26.71 -5.44 -14.65
C GLY A 72 26.57 -6.80 -13.97
N GLN A 73 25.32 -7.19 -13.72
CA GLN A 73 25.01 -8.54 -13.25
C GLN A 73 25.00 -9.51 -14.45
N ALA A 74 25.60 -10.68 -14.24
CA ALA A 74 25.47 -11.78 -15.19
C ALA A 74 23.97 -12.16 -15.34
N GLN A 75 23.58 -12.64 -16.52
CA GLN A 75 22.21 -13.07 -16.81
C GLN A 75 21.71 -14.09 -15.78
N ALA A 76 20.49 -13.89 -15.25
CA ALA A 76 19.81 -14.85 -14.38
C ALA A 76 19.53 -16.18 -15.08
N THR A 77 20.50 -17.07 -15.04
CA THR A 77 20.44 -18.41 -15.62
C THR A 77 20.52 -19.50 -14.56
N ALA A 78 20.85 -19.15 -13.31
CA ALA A 78 20.94 -20.11 -12.22
C ALA A 78 19.58 -20.34 -11.58
N THR A 79 19.30 -21.61 -11.27
CA THR A 79 18.25 -21.96 -10.30
C THR A 79 18.65 -21.50 -8.90
N ARG A 80 17.67 -21.32 -8.01
CA ARG A 80 17.94 -20.95 -6.61
C ARG A 80 18.95 -21.91 -5.98
N ASP A 81 18.70 -23.21 -6.02
CA ASP A 81 19.57 -24.20 -5.37
C ASP A 81 21.02 -24.16 -5.89
N GLN A 82 21.19 -23.98 -7.20
CA GLN A 82 22.52 -23.79 -7.79
C GLN A 82 23.20 -22.51 -7.28
N ALA A 83 22.46 -21.41 -7.16
CA ALA A 83 22.99 -20.16 -6.64
C ALA A 83 23.38 -20.25 -5.16
N LEU A 84 22.56 -20.89 -4.32
CA LEU A 84 22.86 -21.10 -2.90
C LEU A 84 24.13 -21.97 -2.72
N ALA A 85 24.37 -22.94 -3.61
CA ALA A 85 25.52 -23.84 -3.53
C ALA A 85 26.87 -23.22 -3.96
N LYS A 86 26.88 -22.03 -4.58
CA LYS A 86 28.11 -21.41 -5.13
C LYS A 86 29.02 -20.77 -4.09
N SER A 87 28.51 -20.47 -2.89
CA SER A 87 29.20 -19.64 -1.91
C SER A 87 29.09 -20.21 -0.50
N ALA A 88 30.13 -20.00 0.31
CA ALA A 88 30.09 -20.35 1.72
C ALA A 88 29.05 -19.46 2.44
N ARG A 89 28.28 -20.07 3.34
CA ARG A 89 27.09 -19.47 3.93
C ARG A 89 26.95 -19.81 5.40
N VAL A 90 26.31 -18.90 6.15
CA VAL A 90 25.95 -19.10 7.56
C VAL A 90 24.44 -19.17 7.67
N ALA A 91 23.91 -20.22 8.31
CA ALA A 91 22.46 -20.43 8.41
C ALA A 91 21.80 -19.34 9.27
N ILE A 92 20.59 -18.94 8.88
CA ILE A 92 19.67 -18.14 9.70
C ILE A 92 18.54 -19.06 10.14
N ASP A 93 18.32 -19.14 11.44
CA ASP A 93 17.36 -20.06 12.04
C ASP A 93 16.70 -19.40 13.26
N THR A 94 15.60 -18.69 13.01
CA THR A 94 14.77 -18.07 14.05
C THR A 94 13.34 -18.62 13.97
N PRO A 95 12.45 -18.32 14.95
CA PRO A 95 11.05 -18.70 14.86
C PRO A 95 10.32 -18.09 13.65
N ALA A 96 10.61 -16.83 13.30
CA ALA A 96 9.94 -16.12 12.20
C ALA A 96 10.64 -16.26 10.84
N VAL A 97 11.95 -16.49 10.82
CA VAL A 97 12.79 -16.45 9.61
C VAL A 97 13.68 -17.68 9.50
N SER A 98 13.80 -18.19 8.28
CA SER A 98 14.83 -19.19 7.92
C SER A 98 15.57 -18.78 6.65
N GLY A 99 16.81 -19.20 6.49
CA GLY A 99 17.60 -18.87 5.32
C GLY A 99 19.09 -18.94 5.60
N SER A 100 19.87 -18.06 4.96
CA SER A 100 21.30 -17.94 5.24
C SER A 100 21.92 -16.64 4.75
N ILE A 101 23.07 -16.31 5.31
CA ILE A 101 23.92 -15.17 4.97
C ILE A 101 25.00 -15.66 4.03
N ASN A 102 25.14 -15.04 2.86
CA ASN A 102 26.25 -15.29 1.95
C ASN A 102 27.53 -14.63 2.46
N LEU A 103 28.58 -15.42 2.72
CA LEU A 103 29.86 -14.89 3.21
C LEU A 103 30.59 -14.05 2.15
N THR A 104 30.24 -14.20 0.87
CA THR A 104 30.67 -13.26 -0.17
C THR A 104 29.73 -12.05 -0.17
N GLY A 105 30.29 -10.89 0.17
CA GLY A 105 29.58 -9.62 0.33
C GLY A 105 28.83 -9.47 1.66
N ALA A 106 28.80 -10.50 2.51
CA ALA A 106 27.94 -10.55 3.70
C ALA A 106 26.47 -10.23 3.35
N ARG A 107 25.98 -10.85 2.27
CA ARG A 107 24.70 -10.51 1.65
C ARG A 107 23.55 -11.28 2.27
N PHE A 108 22.40 -10.61 2.41
CA PHE A 108 21.11 -11.20 2.76
C PHE A 108 20.35 -11.50 1.47
N ASP A 109 20.55 -12.69 0.92
CA ASP A 109 19.97 -13.11 -0.37
C ASP A 109 19.27 -14.47 -0.31
N ASP A 110 19.01 -14.98 0.90
CA ASP A 110 18.22 -16.18 1.14
C ASP A 110 17.46 -16.04 2.46
N LEU A 111 16.17 -15.73 2.34
CA LEU A 111 15.30 -15.46 3.48
C LEU A 111 13.87 -15.92 3.16
N LYS A 112 13.35 -16.82 3.99
CA LYS A 112 11.99 -17.35 3.96
C LYS A 112 11.28 -17.01 5.26
N LEU A 113 10.01 -16.66 5.16
CA LEU A 113 9.17 -16.27 6.29
C LEU A 113 8.42 -17.50 6.80
N ARG A 114 8.73 -17.97 8.02
CA ARG A 114 8.21 -19.23 8.57
C ARG A 114 6.73 -19.18 8.92
N GLU A 115 6.21 -18.00 9.20
CA GLU A 115 4.80 -17.80 9.55
C GLU A 115 3.87 -17.67 8.33
N TYR A 116 4.44 -17.61 7.13
CA TYR A 116 3.67 -17.38 5.91
C TYR A 116 3.93 -18.44 4.85
N HIS A 117 2.84 -19.03 4.40
CA HIS A 117 2.80 -20.01 3.32
C HIS A 117 2.28 -19.39 2.02
N GLU A 118 2.59 -19.97 0.87
CA GLU A 118 2.09 -19.50 -0.44
C GLU A 118 0.57 -19.61 -0.55
N THR A 119 -0.02 -20.67 0.03
CA THR A 119 -1.47 -20.90 0.08
C THR A 119 -1.94 -21.10 1.51
N VAL A 120 -3.26 -21.24 1.70
CA VAL A 120 -3.87 -21.55 3.01
C VAL A 120 -3.56 -22.96 3.51
N ASP A 121 -2.93 -23.81 2.69
CA ASP A 121 -2.49 -25.15 3.09
C ASP A 121 -1.14 -25.05 3.81
N ASP A 122 -1.08 -25.52 5.05
CA ASP A 122 0.12 -25.53 5.90
C ASP A 122 1.26 -26.38 5.30
N SER A 123 0.96 -27.27 4.34
CA SER A 123 1.98 -28.04 3.61
C SER A 123 2.55 -27.31 2.39
N SER A 124 1.95 -26.18 1.99
CA SER A 124 2.43 -25.39 0.87
C SER A 124 3.77 -24.72 1.19
N PRO A 125 4.57 -24.36 0.16
CA PRO A 125 5.87 -23.74 0.41
C PRO A 125 5.77 -22.46 1.25
N LEU A 126 6.80 -22.20 2.06
CA LEU A 126 6.95 -20.93 2.75
C LEU A 126 7.19 -19.79 1.76
N ILE A 127 6.72 -18.60 2.10
CA ILE A 127 7.00 -17.39 1.36
C ILE A 127 8.51 -17.14 1.35
N THR A 128 9.08 -17.17 0.14
CA THR A 128 10.48 -16.82 -0.10
C THR A 128 10.55 -15.32 -0.41
N LEU A 129 11.12 -14.56 0.53
CA LEU A 129 11.26 -13.11 0.37
C LEU A 129 12.54 -12.77 -0.40
N PHE A 130 13.69 -13.27 0.06
CA PHE A 130 14.97 -13.00 -0.60
C PHE A 130 15.46 -14.18 -1.42
N SER A 131 16.07 -13.86 -2.56
CA SER A 131 16.65 -14.80 -3.52
C SER A 131 17.99 -14.31 -4.05
N PRO A 132 18.93 -15.23 -4.35
CA PRO A 132 20.26 -14.87 -4.84
C PRO A 132 20.24 -13.98 -6.10
N ALA A 133 21.21 -13.08 -6.18
CA ALA A 133 21.29 -12.05 -7.21
C ALA A 133 21.35 -12.58 -8.65
N ASP A 134 21.86 -13.79 -8.85
CA ASP A 134 22.02 -14.48 -10.15
C ASP A 134 20.82 -15.37 -10.52
N THR A 135 19.71 -15.26 -9.77
CA THR A 135 18.43 -15.91 -10.07
C THR A 135 17.45 -14.94 -10.72
N HIS A 136 16.44 -15.47 -11.40
CA HIS A 136 15.40 -14.66 -12.05
C HIS A 136 14.65 -13.78 -11.04
N ASP A 137 14.34 -14.36 -9.88
CA ASP A 137 13.63 -13.70 -8.78
C ASP A 137 14.58 -13.04 -7.78
N GLY A 138 15.81 -12.70 -8.20
CA GLY A 138 16.82 -12.12 -7.33
C GLY A 138 16.28 -10.93 -6.54
N TYR A 139 16.32 -11.02 -5.21
CA TYR A 139 15.85 -9.99 -4.29
C TYR A 139 16.70 -10.07 -3.03
N PHE A 140 17.49 -9.04 -2.73
CA PHE A 140 18.50 -9.13 -1.67
C PHE A 140 18.83 -7.77 -1.05
N GLY A 141 19.36 -7.83 0.18
CA GLY A 141 19.91 -6.69 0.90
C GLY A 141 21.42 -6.81 1.08
N GLU A 142 22.14 -5.69 1.00
CA GLU A 142 23.59 -5.64 1.18
C GLU A 142 24.00 -4.34 1.87
N VAL A 143 25.00 -4.41 2.76
CA VAL A 143 25.64 -3.26 3.41
C VAL A 143 27.14 -3.37 3.20
N GLY A 144 27.78 -2.29 2.78
CA GLY A 144 29.22 -2.26 2.53
C GLY A 144 29.80 -0.85 2.61
N TYR A 145 30.99 -0.70 2.03
CA TYR A 145 31.78 0.51 2.08
C TYR A 145 32.30 0.90 0.72
N ILE A 146 32.46 2.21 0.53
CA ILE A 146 33.20 2.82 -0.57
C ILE A 146 34.47 3.40 0.03
N GLY A 147 35.61 2.90 -0.41
CA GLY A 147 36.91 3.34 0.06
C GLY A 147 37.41 4.59 -0.65
N SER A 148 38.57 5.05 -0.21
CA SER A 148 39.45 5.98 -0.91
C SER A 148 40.82 5.35 -1.09
N ASP A 149 41.74 6.06 -1.76
CA ASP A 149 43.14 5.62 -1.86
C ASP A 149 43.80 5.44 -0.49
N THR A 150 43.33 6.13 0.55
CA THR A 150 43.87 6.02 1.91
C THR A 150 43.37 4.77 2.63
N SER A 151 42.11 4.35 2.42
CA SER A 151 41.55 3.17 3.09
C SER A 151 42.04 1.84 2.54
N GLY A 152 42.50 1.78 1.28
CA GLY A 152 42.73 0.50 0.59
C GLY A 152 41.43 -0.22 0.25
N ALA A 153 41.48 -1.54 0.02
CA ALA A 153 40.29 -2.35 -0.22
C ALA A 153 39.37 -2.34 1.00
N VAL A 154 38.08 -2.10 0.76
CA VAL A 154 37.05 -2.09 1.81
C VAL A 154 35.97 -3.13 1.49
N PRO A 155 35.19 -3.60 2.49
CA PRO A 155 34.14 -4.56 2.23
C PRO A 155 33.08 -4.06 1.24
N GLY A 156 32.87 -4.84 0.18
CA GLY A 156 31.87 -4.61 -0.86
C GLY A 156 31.29 -5.93 -1.39
N PRO A 157 30.61 -5.93 -2.56
CA PRO A 157 29.79 -7.06 -3.01
C PRO A 157 30.59 -8.35 -3.30
N GLY A 158 31.88 -8.22 -3.60
CA GLY A 158 32.79 -9.33 -3.90
C GLY A 158 33.69 -9.73 -2.73
N THR A 159 33.62 -9.04 -1.59
CA THR A 159 34.49 -9.31 -0.44
C THR A 159 34.12 -10.62 0.22
N THR A 160 35.07 -11.55 0.34
CA THR A 160 34.84 -12.79 1.09
C THR A 160 35.16 -12.54 2.56
N TRP A 161 34.14 -12.63 3.41
CA TRP A 161 34.27 -12.47 4.85
C TRP A 161 34.72 -13.77 5.53
N THR A 162 35.50 -13.64 6.60
CA THR A 162 35.85 -14.77 7.46
C THR A 162 34.86 -14.86 8.62
N LEU A 163 34.34 -16.05 8.90
CA LEU A 163 33.51 -16.28 10.07
C LEU A 163 34.39 -16.30 11.33
N ALA A 164 34.21 -15.30 12.20
CA ALA A 164 34.97 -15.16 13.44
C ALA A 164 34.21 -15.70 14.68
N GLY A 165 32.89 -15.81 14.61
CA GLY A 165 32.06 -16.38 15.68
C GLY A 165 30.58 -16.50 15.28
N GLY A 166 29.84 -17.37 15.98
CA GLY A 166 28.43 -17.64 15.70
C GLY A 166 28.24 -18.45 14.41
N ASP A 167 28.28 -19.77 14.52
CA ASP A 167 28.12 -20.73 13.41
C ASP A 167 26.71 -20.74 12.78
N LYS A 168 25.73 -20.15 13.48
CA LYS A 168 24.35 -19.98 13.05
C LYS A 168 23.77 -18.70 13.66
N LEU A 169 23.06 -17.91 12.85
CA LEU A 169 22.31 -16.76 13.33
C LEU A 169 20.99 -17.21 13.95
N THR A 170 20.79 -16.90 15.24
CA THR A 170 19.51 -17.10 15.96
C THR A 170 19.12 -15.80 16.68
N THR A 171 17.95 -15.75 17.31
CA THR A 171 17.49 -14.56 18.08
C THR A 171 18.37 -14.23 19.28
N THR A 172 19.17 -15.19 19.75
CA THR A 172 20.07 -15.04 20.90
C THR A 172 21.56 -15.15 20.55
N THR A 173 21.88 -15.68 19.36
CA THR A 173 23.26 -15.93 18.92
C THR A 173 23.56 -15.10 17.68
N PRO A 174 24.30 -13.98 17.82
CA PRO A 174 24.73 -13.18 16.67
C PRO A 174 25.86 -13.88 15.90
N VAL A 175 26.00 -13.51 14.62
CA VAL A 175 27.10 -13.93 13.74
C VAL A 175 28.14 -12.83 13.67
N ILE A 176 29.41 -13.17 13.84
CA ILE A 176 30.53 -12.23 13.79
C ILE A 176 31.38 -12.58 12.57
N LEU A 177 31.52 -11.61 11.67
CA LEU A 177 32.33 -11.70 10.47
C LEU A 177 33.52 -10.73 10.58
N SER A 178 34.69 -11.16 10.13
CA SER A 178 35.90 -10.34 10.12
C SER A 178 36.50 -10.23 8.72
N PHE A 179 37.00 -9.05 8.40
CA PHE A 179 37.82 -8.80 7.21
C PHE A 179 38.95 -7.84 7.58
N THR A 180 40.19 -8.18 7.19
CA THR A 180 41.34 -7.30 7.32
C THR A 180 41.92 -7.06 5.94
N ASN A 181 42.07 -5.80 5.58
CA ASN A 181 42.59 -5.44 4.27
C ASN A 181 44.12 -5.41 4.23
N GLU A 182 44.67 -5.13 3.05
CA GLU A 182 46.11 -5.07 2.80
C GLU A 182 46.84 -3.95 3.56
N LYS A 183 46.11 -2.93 4.04
CA LYS A 183 46.63 -1.83 4.86
C LYS A 183 46.50 -2.09 6.36
N GLY A 184 46.00 -3.26 6.77
CA GLY A 184 45.80 -3.64 8.16
C GLY A 184 44.55 -3.04 8.81
N VAL A 185 43.67 -2.39 8.05
CA VAL A 185 42.36 -1.93 8.56
C VAL A 185 41.49 -3.14 8.84
N VAL A 186 40.92 -3.20 10.04
CA VAL A 186 40.10 -4.34 10.50
C VAL A 186 38.63 -3.94 10.51
N PHE A 187 37.80 -4.76 9.87
CA PHE A 187 36.36 -4.66 9.84
C PHE A 187 35.78 -5.85 10.59
N ASN A 188 35.11 -5.59 11.71
CA ASN A 188 34.41 -6.58 12.51
C ASN A 188 32.91 -6.32 12.41
N ARG A 189 32.18 -7.18 11.69
CA ARG A 189 30.75 -7.09 11.45
C ARG A 189 30.00 -8.04 12.38
N THR A 190 29.16 -7.49 13.25
CA THR A 190 28.23 -8.26 14.08
C THR A 190 26.84 -8.19 13.48
N ILE A 191 26.30 -9.34 13.09
CA ILE A 191 24.95 -9.49 12.54
C ILE A 191 24.08 -10.11 13.62
N SER A 192 22.98 -9.44 13.95
CA SER A 192 21.95 -9.92 14.86
C SER A 192 20.58 -9.79 14.19
N ILE A 193 19.62 -10.59 14.63
CA ILE A 193 18.23 -10.53 14.19
C ILE A 193 17.34 -10.55 15.43
N ASP A 194 16.27 -9.78 15.40
CA ASP A 194 15.28 -9.80 16.48
C ASP A 194 14.39 -11.05 16.37
N ASP A 195 13.33 -11.11 17.18
CA ASP A 195 12.40 -12.24 17.16
C ASP A 195 11.60 -12.35 15.84
N HIS A 196 11.61 -11.31 14.98
CA HIS A 196 10.83 -11.25 13.75
C HIS A 196 11.73 -10.99 12.53
N TYR A 197 11.74 -9.77 11.96
CA TYR A 197 12.25 -9.49 10.62
C TYR A 197 13.32 -8.40 10.54
N LEU A 198 13.78 -7.86 11.68
CA LEU A 198 14.74 -6.77 11.71
C LEU A 198 16.16 -7.30 11.96
N ILE A 199 16.98 -7.24 10.93
CA ILE A 199 18.40 -7.60 10.99
C ILE A 199 19.21 -6.35 11.32
N SER A 200 19.99 -6.38 12.40
CA SER A 200 20.94 -5.33 12.76
C SER A 200 22.36 -5.73 12.34
N VAL A 201 23.03 -4.84 11.60
CA VAL A 201 24.42 -4.98 11.15
C VAL A 201 25.24 -3.89 11.85
N ALA A 202 26.02 -4.29 12.86
CA ALA A 202 26.90 -3.41 13.60
C ALA A 202 28.35 -3.67 13.19
N ASP A 203 28.95 -2.72 12.48
CA ASP A 203 30.33 -2.81 12.02
C ASP A 203 31.23 -1.96 12.91
N LYS A 204 32.23 -2.60 13.54
CA LYS A 204 33.35 -1.91 14.17
C LYS A 204 34.51 -1.87 13.19
N ILE A 205 34.96 -0.66 12.85
CA ILE A 205 36.06 -0.43 11.91
C ILE A 205 37.24 0.15 12.69
N GLU A 206 38.37 -0.54 12.65
CA GLU A 206 39.56 -0.22 13.43
C GLU A 206 40.70 0.13 12.50
N ASN A 207 41.34 1.27 12.74
CA ASN A 207 42.52 1.72 11.99
C ASN A 207 43.78 1.58 12.87
N PRO A 208 44.41 0.40 12.95
CA PRO A 208 45.66 0.23 13.68
C PRO A 208 46.88 0.82 12.94
N GLY A 209 46.69 1.33 11.72
CA GLY A 209 47.75 1.89 10.90
C GLY A 209 48.25 3.25 11.39
N ALA A 210 49.23 3.79 10.66
CA ALA A 210 49.87 5.07 10.97
C ALA A 210 49.26 6.28 10.23
N GLU A 211 48.42 6.04 9.23
CA GLU A 211 47.77 7.08 8.41
C GLU A 211 46.26 7.10 8.64
N ALA A 212 45.64 8.27 8.49
CA ALA A 212 44.18 8.38 8.56
C ALA A 212 43.53 7.73 7.32
N ILE A 213 42.46 6.97 7.54
CA ILE A 213 41.69 6.32 6.47
C ILE A 213 40.36 7.03 6.28
N THR A 214 39.85 7.07 5.05
CA THR A 214 38.55 7.66 4.75
C THR A 214 37.68 6.69 3.95
N LEU A 215 36.42 6.53 4.35
CA LEU A 215 35.46 5.65 3.69
C LEU A 215 34.03 6.17 3.84
N SER A 216 33.12 5.72 2.99
CA SER A 216 31.68 6.00 3.07
C SER A 216 30.91 4.69 3.21
N SER A 217 29.93 4.65 4.11
CA SER A 217 29.01 3.51 4.21
C SER A 217 27.98 3.56 3.09
N TYR A 218 27.60 2.40 2.58
CA TYR A 218 26.42 2.26 1.73
C TYR A 218 25.58 1.06 2.14
N GLY A 219 24.31 1.12 1.77
CA GLY A 219 23.42 -0.03 1.85
C GLY A 219 22.41 0.01 0.72
N ARG A 220 21.98 -1.16 0.27
CA ARG A 220 21.06 -1.30 -0.85
C ARG A 220 20.11 -2.46 -0.68
N ILE A 221 18.92 -2.28 -1.20
CA ILE A 221 17.92 -3.30 -1.45
C ILE A 221 17.76 -3.39 -2.98
N THR A 222 17.94 -4.58 -3.53
CA THR A 222 17.95 -4.79 -4.98
C THR A 222 17.03 -5.93 -5.36
N ARG A 223 16.19 -5.73 -6.38
CA ARG A 223 15.27 -6.74 -6.92
C ARG A 223 15.33 -6.81 -8.45
N ASN A 224 15.25 -8.00 -9.03
CA ASN A 224 15.39 -8.24 -10.47
C ASN A 224 14.05 -8.27 -11.24
N ASN A 225 12.93 -8.43 -10.54
CA ASN A 225 11.61 -8.52 -11.13
C ASN A 225 10.60 -7.62 -10.41
N LYS A 226 9.43 -7.42 -11.02
CA LYS A 226 8.27 -6.80 -10.39
C LYS A 226 7.40 -7.88 -9.74
N PRO A 227 6.51 -7.52 -8.80
CA PRO A 227 5.46 -8.43 -8.34
C PRO A 227 4.68 -9.02 -9.52
N VAL A 228 4.37 -10.33 -9.44
CA VAL A 228 3.64 -11.06 -10.49
C VAL A 228 2.19 -10.57 -10.58
N THR A 229 1.58 -10.28 -9.44
CA THR A 229 0.23 -9.68 -9.37
C THR A 229 0.35 -8.17 -9.60
N PRO A 230 -0.32 -7.60 -10.60
CA PRO A 230 -0.29 -6.16 -10.81
C PRO A 230 -0.85 -5.40 -9.61
N SER A 231 -0.17 -4.31 -9.22
CA SER A 231 -0.67 -3.35 -8.26
C SER A 231 -2.08 -2.88 -8.65
N VAL A 232 -2.95 -2.83 -7.66
CA VAL A 232 -4.24 -2.16 -7.76
C VAL A 232 -4.13 -0.74 -7.23
N TRP A 233 -4.92 0.17 -7.79
CA TRP A 233 -4.93 1.60 -7.43
C TRP A 233 -5.13 1.92 -5.94
N VAL A 234 -5.58 0.94 -5.13
CA VAL A 234 -5.76 1.09 -3.68
C VAL A 234 -4.45 0.89 -2.91
N ILE A 235 -3.34 0.45 -3.52
CA ILE A 235 -2.07 0.24 -2.80
C ILE A 235 -0.87 0.72 -3.61
N HIS A 236 0.08 1.35 -2.93
CA HIS A 236 1.39 1.64 -3.47
C HIS A 236 2.29 0.39 -3.50
N GLU A 237 2.89 0.11 -4.65
CA GLU A 237 3.93 -0.91 -4.82
C GLU A 237 5.11 -0.32 -5.59
N GLY A 238 6.32 -0.68 -5.17
CA GLY A 238 7.55 -0.12 -5.72
C GLY A 238 8.44 0.47 -4.64
N PHE A 239 9.02 1.62 -4.93
CA PHE A 239 9.99 2.27 -4.05
C PHE A 239 9.29 3.16 -3.05
N LEU A 240 9.77 3.12 -1.82
CA LEU A 240 9.33 4.06 -0.79
C LEU A 240 10.44 4.33 0.24
N GLY A 241 10.33 5.46 0.93
CA GLY A 241 11.18 5.77 2.06
C GLY A 241 10.84 7.11 2.69
N VAL A 242 11.32 7.31 3.90
CA VAL A 242 11.31 8.61 4.57
C VAL A 242 12.77 9.02 4.73
N PRO A 243 13.34 9.81 3.79
CA PRO A 243 14.69 10.32 3.93
C PRO A 243 14.74 11.38 5.03
N GLY A 244 15.39 11.08 6.15
CA GLY A 244 15.53 12.02 7.26
C GLY A 244 14.40 12.00 8.30
N THR A 245 14.34 13.07 9.09
CA THR A 245 13.41 13.23 10.22
C THR A 245 12.28 14.21 9.94
N ASP A 246 12.21 14.80 8.75
CA ASP A 246 11.16 15.76 8.38
C ASP A 246 9.80 15.09 8.12
N GLY A 247 9.80 13.75 7.98
CA GLY A 247 8.61 12.94 7.75
C GLY A 247 8.11 12.98 6.30
N SER A 248 8.90 13.52 5.37
CA SER A 248 8.54 13.57 3.95
C SER A 248 8.60 12.17 3.34
N LEU A 249 7.44 11.59 3.06
CA LEU A 249 7.34 10.30 2.38
C LEU A 249 7.68 10.45 0.89
N SER A 250 8.68 9.70 0.44
CA SER A 250 9.09 9.58 -0.95
C SER A 250 8.58 8.25 -1.49
N GLU A 251 7.62 8.28 -2.43
CA GLU A 251 6.97 7.10 -3.01
C GLU A 251 7.04 7.15 -4.54
N HIS A 252 7.56 6.08 -5.14
CA HIS A 252 7.73 5.99 -6.59
C HIS A 252 7.38 4.60 -7.10
N THR A 253 6.55 4.54 -8.14
CA THR A 253 6.19 3.26 -8.76
C THR A 253 7.37 2.71 -9.56
N TYR A 254 7.35 1.41 -9.85
CA TYR A 254 8.32 0.84 -10.79
C TYR A 254 8.34 1.58 -12.13
N SER A 255 7.17 1.92 -12.67
CA SER A 255 7.06 2.59 -13.97
C SER A 255 7.55 4.03 -13.97
N SER A 256 7.58 4.73 -12.83
CA SER A 256 8.22 6.04 -12.76
C SER A 256 9.74 5.92 -12.74
N ILE A 257 10.29 4.98 -11.95
CA ILE A 257 11.74 4.79 -11.85
C ILE A 257 12.36 4.20 -13.12
N GLU A 258 11.60 3.39 -13.87
CA GLU A 258 12.01 2.93 -15.21
C GLU A 258 12.21 4.09 -16.20
N LYS A 259 11.52 5.22 -16.00
CA LYS A 259 11.64 6.42 -16.86
C LYS A 259 12.73 7.36 -16.38
N GLU A 260 12.81 7.58 -15.07
CA GLU A 260 13.72 8.54 -14.48
C GLU A 260 14.15 8.08 -13.08
N ALA A 261 15.46 7.99 -12.88
CA ALA A 261 16.03 7.72 -11.56
C ALA A 261 15.77 8.90 -10.62
N VAL A 262 15.54 8.60 -9.35
CA VAL A 262 15.26 9.61 -8.33
C VAL A 262 16.42 9.64 -7.33
N THR A 263 16.95 10.84 -7.10
CA THR A 263 17.85 11.14 -5.99
C THR A 263 17.10 11.97 -4.97
N ASN A 264 16.93 11.43 -3.77
CA ASN A 264 16.33 12.13 -2.65
C ASN A 264 17.27 13.22 -2.13
N ALA A 265 16.71 14.26 -1.52
CA ALA A 265 17.51 15.27 -0.85
C ALA A 265 18.37 14.62 0.24
N LYS A 266 19.59 15.15 0.40
CA LYS A 266 20.52 14.70 1.43
C LYS A 266 19.88 14.86 2.81
N ALA A 267 19.91 13.80 3.61
CA ALA A 267 19.18 13.71 4.86
C ALA A 267 19.99 12.97 5.94
N THR A 268 19.59 13.10 7.20
CA THR A 268 20.17 12.36 8.34
C THR A 268 19.05 11.63 9.08
N GLY A 269 19.21 10.33 9.31
CA GLY A 269 18.15 9.46 9.83
C GLY A 269 17.14 9.03 8.76
N GLY A 270 16.15 8.24 9.14
CA GLY A 270 15.14 7.73 8.21
C GLY A 270 15.52 6.39 7.58
N TRP A 271 14.84 6.02 6.49
CA TRP A 271 14.91 4.70 5.88
C TRP A 271 14.40 4.73 4.43
N LEU A 272 14.75 3.71 3.63
CA LEU A 272 14.26 3.56 2.26
C LEU A 272 14.29 2.09 1.81
N GLY A 273 13.49 1.74 0.82
CA GLY A 273 13.40 0.36 0.35
C GLY A 273 12.40 0.12 -0.77
N ILE A 274 11.95 -1.12 -0.84
CA ILE A 274 10.96 -1.61 -1.80
C ILE A 274 9.81 -2.25 -1.02
N THR A 275 8.57 -1.92 -1.37
CA THR A 275 7.35 -2.50 -0.80
C THR A 275 6.52 -3.21 -1.86
N ASP A 276 5.93 -4.32 -1.43
CA ASP A 276 4.88 -5.06 -2.12
C ASP A 276 3.57 -4.95 -1.31
N LYS A 277 2.53 -5.70 -1.67
CA LYS A 277 1.27 -5.73 -0.91
C LYS A 277 1.46 -6.05 0.57
N TYR A 278 2.07 -7.20 0.88
CA TYR A 278 2.21 -7.70 2.25
C TYR A 278 3.65 -7.67 2.79
N TRP A 279 4.62 -7.55 1.90
CA TRP A 279 6.05 -7.68 2.21
C TRP A 279 6.77 -6.37 1.94
N ALA A 280 7.88 -6.15 2.61
CA ALA A 280 8.82 -5.12 2.22
C ALA A 280 10.25 -5.51 2.59
N ALA A 281 11.20 -4.89 1.90
CA ALA A 281 12.58 -4.86 2.34
C ALA A 281 13.08 -3.41 2.33
N THR A 282 13.62 -2.98 3.47
CA THR A 282 14.11 -1.61 3.65
C THR A 282 15.48 -1.62 4.31
N ILE A 283 16.30 -0.65 3.93
CA ILE A 283 17.54 -0.33 4.61
C ILE A 283 17.32 0.91 5.48
N VAL A 284 17.82 0.83 6.71
CA VAL A 284 17.85 1.90 7.70
C VAL A 284 19.32 2.29 7.88
N PRO A 285 19.78 3.41 7.30
CA PRO A 285 21.15 3.88 7.42
C PRO A 285 21.52 4.23 8.87
N PRO A 286 22.79 4.51 9.19
CA PRO A 286 23.17 4.99 10.51
C PRO A 286 22.46 6.32 10.80
N GLN A 287 21.65 6.35 11.86
CA GLN A 287 20.67 7.42 12.09
C GLN A 287 21.27 8.79 12.42
N THR A 288 22.58 8.84 12.69
CA THR A 288 23.30 10.07 13.05
C THR A 288 24.19 10.59 11.92
N MET A 289 24.28 9.90 10.78
CA MET A 289 25.14 10.30 9.67
C MET A 289 24.32 10.78 8.46
N PRO A 290 24.74 11.89 7.81
CA PRO A 290 24.12 12.32 6.57
C PRO A 290 24.34 11.31 5.45
N TYR A 291 23.33 11.14 4.61
CA TYR A 291 23.38 10.30 3.41
C TYR A 291 22.54 10.88 2.27
N GLU A 292 22.84 10.43 1.05
CA GLU A 292 22.02 10.63 -0.13
C GLU A 292 21.33 9.30 -0.49
N GLY A 293 20.00 9.30 -0.57
CA GLY A 293 19.20 8.11 -0.91
C GLY A 293 18.73 8.14 -2.36
N ARG A 294 18.75 7.01 -3.06
CA ARG A 294 18.43 6.94 -4.49
C ARG A 294 17.54 5.76 -4.84
N PHE A 295 16.70 5.95 -5.85
CA PHE A 295 15.91 4.91 -6.49
C PHE A 295 16.29 4.84 -7.96
N THR A 296 16.78 3.68 -8.36
CA THR A 296 17.36 3.49 -9.69
C THR A 296 16.85 2.21 -10.34
N HIS A 297 16.75 2.25 -11.65
CA HIS A 297 16.48 1.08 -12.48
C HIS A 297 17.63 0.92 -13.48
N PHE A 298 18.13 -0.30 -13.61
CA PHE A 298 19.18 -0.66 -14.57
C PHE A 298 18.72 -1.77 -15.49
N THR A 299 19.23 -1.76 -16.72
CA THR A 299 18.99 -2.77 -17.75
C THR A 299 20.30 -3.38 -18.27
N ASP A 300 21.31 -3.45 -17.40
CA ASP A 300 22.66 -3.95 -17.66
C ASP A 300 22.73 -5.47 -17.48
N GLY A 301 22.11 -6.20 -18.43
CA GLY A 301 22.08 -7.67 -18.47
C GLY A 301 20.70 -8.23 -18.10
N GLN A 302 20.10 -7.77 -17.00
CA GLN A 302 18.72 -8.05 -16.58
C GLN A 302 18.12 -6.82 -15.88
N PRO A 303 16.79 -6.68 -15.83
CA PRO A 303 16.17 -5.59 -15.07
C PRO A 303 16.61 -5.64 -13.62
N ARG A 304 16.98 -4.49 -13.07
CA ARG A 304 17.42 -4.35 -11.67
C ARG A 304 16.84 -3.08 -11.08
N TYR A 305 15.99 -3.23 -10.08
CA TYR A 305 15.37 -2.16 -9.30
C TYR A 305 16.15 -2.03 -7.98
N GLN A 306 16.69 -0.86 -7.70
CA GLN A 306 17.58 -0.66 -6.55
C GLN A 306 17.18 0.59 -5.74
N ALA A 307 16.97 0.37 -4.44
CA ALA A 307 16.87 1.41 -3.44
C ALA A 307 18.18 1.42 -2.64
N ASP A 308 18.95 2.50 -2.69
CA ASP A 308 20.27 2.58 -2.07
C ASP A 308 20.52 3.91 -1.35
N TYR A 309 21.41 3.89 -0.36
CA TYR A 309 21.97 5.11 0.21
C TYR A 309 23.49 5.12 0.08
N LYS A 310 24.05 6.32 -0.04
CA LYS A 310 25.48 6.60 0.14
C LYS A 310 25.64 7.60 1.29
N GLY A 311 26.28 7.16 2.36
CA GLY A 311 26.65 8.02 3.49
C GLY A 311 27.79 8.95 3.14
N ASP A 312 27.91 10.03 3.90
CA ASP A 312 29.06 10.93 3.83
C ASP A 312 30.38 10.21 4.13
N ALA A 313 31.47 10.79 3.65
CA ALA A 313 32.81 10.30 3.94
C ALA A 313 33.12 10.48 5.43
N LEU A 314 33.55 9.39 6.06
CA LEU A 314 34.00 9.32 7.44
C LEU A 314 35.51 9.05 7.47
N THR A 315 36.24 9.87 8.22
CA THR A 315 37.69 9.71 8.43
C THR A 315 37.97 9.10 9.79
N ILE A 316 38.73 8.00 9.82
CA ILE A 316 39.15 7.30 11.04
C ILE A 316 40.66 7.54 11.24
N GLN A 317 41.00 8.21 12.34
CA GLN A 317 42.38 8.55 12.67
C GLN A 317 43.21 7.32 13.06
N PRO A 318 44.56 7.38 12.97
CA PRO A 318 45.45 6.33 13.45
C PRO A 318 45.15 5.90 14.89
N GLY A 319 45.10 4.59 15.13
CA GLY A 319 44.79 4.00 16.44
C GLY A 319 43.34 4.18 16.90
N GLN A 320 42.46 4.80 16.11
CA GLN A 320 41.05 4.98 16.43
C GLN A 320 40.18 3.88 15.82
N SER A 321 38.96 3.78 16.36
CA SER A 321 37.91 2.95 15.80
C SER A 321 36.59 3.72 15.73
N THR A 322 35.70 3.29 14.86
CA THR A 322 34.33 3.80 14.77
C THR A 322 33.36 2.62 14.68
N GLU A 323 32.13 2.85 15.12
CA GLU A 323 31.05 1.87 15.04
C GLU A 323 29.91 2.43 14.18
N LEU A 324 29.52 1.67 13.17
CA LEU A 324 28.44 2.01 12.26
C LEU A 324 27.34 0.95 12.34
N LYS A 325 26.14 1.38 12.71
CA LYS A 325 24.97 0.50 12.81
C LYS A 325 24.02 0.75 11.65
N ASN A 326 23.76 -0.31 10.90
CA ASN A 326 22.73 -0.37 9.86
C ASN A 326 21.65 -1.37 10.28
N MET A 327 20.42 -1.18 9.80
CA MET A 327 19.37 -2.18 9.98
C MET A 327 18.72 -2.50 8.64
N VAL A 328 18.40 -3.77 8.43
CA VAL A 328 17.67 -4.27 7.26
C VAL A 328 16.38 -4.88 7.80
N PHE A 329 15.25 -4.26 7.47
CA PHE A 329 13.95 -4.91 7.65
C PHE A 329 13.66 -5.72 6.39
N ALA A 330 13.33 -6.99 6.55
CA ALA A 330 12.99 -7.87 5.43
C ALA A 330 11.92 -8.88 5.88
N GLY A 331 10.65 -8.50 5.73
CA GLY A 331 9.56 -9.36 6.19
C GLY A 331 8.16 -8.81 5.98
N ALA A 332 7.26 -9.31 6.82
CA ALA A 332 5.85 -9.00 6.78
C ALA A 332 5.54 -7.63 7.38
N LYS A 333 4.66 -6.91 6.69
CA LYS A 333 4.18 -5.57 7.08
C LYS A 333 3.07 -5.63 8.14
N GLU A 334 3.35 -6.31 9.25
CA GLU A 334 2.46 -6.36 10.41
C GLU A 334 2.39 -4.98 11.09
N VAL A 335 1.19 -4.42 11.21
CA VAL A 335 1.02 -3.04 11.69
C VAL A 335 1.58 -2.85 13.11
N PRO A 336 1.26 -3.71 14.10
CA PRO A 336 1.79 -3.54 15.46
C PRO A 336 3.31 -3.66 15.51
N LEU A 337 3.89 -4.55 14.68
CA LEU A 337 5.32 -4.81 14.63
C LEU A 337 6.08 -3.62 14.04
N VAL A 338 5.62 -3.10 12.90
CA VAL A 338 6.21 -1.93 12.24
C VAL A 338 6.13 -0.71 13.17
N ALA A 339 4.98 -0.50 13.83
CA ALA A 339 4.83 0.57 14.81
C ALA A 339 5.79 0.41 16.02
N ARG A 340 6.00 -0.82 16.50
CA ARG A 340 6.98 -1.12 17.55
C ARG A 340 8.40 -0.78 17.09
N TYR A 341 8.79 -1.17 15.89
CA TYR A 341 10.12 -0.84 15.36
C TYR A 341 10.37 0.66 15.22
N ALA A 342 9.36 1.43 14.83
CA ALA A 342 9.46 2.89 14.81
C ALA A 342 9.86 3.45 16.18
N GLN A 343 9.34 2.88 17.26
CA GLN A 343 9.55 3.33 18.63
C GLN A 343 10.85 2.76 19.23
N ASP A 344 11.01 1.44 19.25
CA ASP A 344 12.11 0.74 19.93
C ASP A 344 13.48 1.07 19.33
N TYR A 345 13.53 1.30 18.02
CA TYR A 345 14.77 1.62 17.29
C TYR A 345 14.85 3.09 16.86
N ALA A 346 13.88 3.91 17.28
CA ALA A 346 13.78 5.33 16.92
C ALA A 346 13.88 5.58 15.41
N ILE A 347 13.26 4.71 14.59
CA ILE A 347 13.25 4.83 13.13
C ILE A 347 12.17 5.84 12.73
N PRO A 348 12.52 7.02 12.20
CA PRO A 348 11.56 8.07 11.91
C PRO A 348 10.45 7.59 10.96
N HIS A 349 9.20 7.76 11.39
CA HIS A 349 8.00 7.49 10.57
C HIS A 349 7.98 6.09 9.92
N PHE A 350 8.53 5.07 10.57
CA PHE A 350 8.56 3.71 10.02
C PHE A 350 7.15 3.12 9.84
N ASP A 351 6.15 3.64 10.54
CA ASP A 351 4.73 3.31 10.34
C ASP A 351 4.18 3.68 8.95
N LEU A 352 4.89 4.53 8.19
CA LEU A 352 4.58 4.85 6.79
C LEU A 352 5.04 3.75 5.80
N LEU A 353 5.69 2.69 6.29
CA LEU A 353 5.88 1.45 5.51
C LEU A 353 4.54 0.78 5.16
N ILE A 354 3.50 1.05 5.95
CA ILE A 354 2.12 0.66 5.65
C ILE A 354 1.46 1.79 4.87
N ASP A 355 0.91 1.48 3.70
CA ASP A 355 0.17 2.45 2.90
C ASP A 355 -1.21 2.71 3.52
N TRP A 356 -1.31 3.78 4.31
CA TRP A 356 -2.54 4.22 4.96
C TRP A 356 -3.47 5.02 4.05
N GLY A 357 -3.01 5.41 2.85
CA GLY A 357 -3.71 6.27 1.91
C GLY A 357 -3.98 7.68 2.44
N TRP A 358 -4.70 8.47 1.63
CA TRP A 358 -4.97 9.89 1.92
C TRP A 358 -5.80 10.13 3.18
N PHE A 359 -6.64 9.15 3.54
CA PHE A 359 -7.49 9.20 4.74
C PHE A 359 -6.83 8.51 5.93
N TYR A 360 -5.49 8.66 6.10
CA TYR A 360 -4.73 8.00 7.16
C TYR A 360 -5.30 8.22 8.57
N PHE A 361 -5.85 9.41 8.80
CA PHE A 361 -6.49 9.81 10.07
C PHE A 361 -7.82 9.07 10.35
N ILE A 362 -8.39 8.38 9.35
CA ILE A 362 -9.53 7.47 9.49
C ILE A 362 -9.05 6.01 9.46
N THR A 363 -8.16 5.66 8.52
CA THR A 363 -7.69 4.26 8.35
C THR A 363 -6.94 3.74 9.57
N LYS A 364 -6.02 4.52 10.15
CA LYS A 364 -5.26 4.09 11.33
C LYS A 364 -6.18 3.80 12.54
N PRO A 365 -7.08 4.72 12.96
CA PRO A 365 -8.03 4.41 14.03
C PRO A 365 -8.98 3.26 13.69
N MET A 366 -9.38 3.13 12.43
CA MET A 366 -10.24 2.02 11.98
C MET A 366 -9.54 0.67 12.15
N PHE A 367 -8.26 0.58 11.76
CA PHE A 367 -7.46 -0.61 11.99
C PHE A 367 -7.30 -0.89 13.48
N GLN A 368 -6.97 0.12 14.30
CA GLN A 368 -6.85 -0.04 15.75
C GLN A 368 -8.13 -0.57 16.40
N LEU A 369 -9.30 -0.10 15.97
CA LEU A 369 -10.59 -0.59 16.44
C LEU A 369 -10.83 -2.05 16.01
N MET A 370 -10.47 -2.40 14.79
CA MET A 370 -10.61 -3.76 14.29
C MET A 370 -9.63 -4.73 14.96
N ASP A 371 -8.37 -4.35 15.15
CA ASP A 371 -7.36 -5.10 15.90
C ASP A 371 -7.79 -5.26 17.35
N PHE A 372 -8.33 -4.22 17.98
CA PHE A 372 -8.94 -4.31 19.30
C PHE A 372 -10.00 -5.43 19.35
N PHE A 373 -10.98 -5.44 18.44
CA PHE A 373 -11.97 -6.51 18.43
C PHE A 373 -11.34 -7.87 18.16
N PHE A 374 -10.42 -7.97 17.20
CA PHE A 374 -9.71 -9.22 16.89
C PHE A 374 -9.02 -9.80 18.12
N ARG A 375 -8.30 -9.00 18.90
CA ARG A 375 -7.63 -9.46 20.14
C ARG A 375 -8.61 -10.01 21.19
N HIS A 376 -9.89 -9.61 21.15
CA HIS A 376 -10.91 -10.11 22.07
C HIS A 376 -11.67 -11.33 21.54
N VAL A 377 -11.88 -11.44 20.22
CA VAL A 377 -12.70 -12.52 19.63
C VAL A 377 -11.89 -13.59 18.89
N GLY A 378 -10.63 -13.32 18.54
CA GLY A 378 -9.73 -14.22 17.80
C GLY A 378 -10.11 -14.45 16.33
N ASN A 379 -11.00 -13.63 15.75
CA ASN A 379 -11.48 -13.79 14.38
C ASN A 379 -11.65 -12.44 13.67
N PHE A 380 -10.87 -12.21 12.61
CA PHE A 380 -10.90 -10.93 11.88
C PHE A 380 -12.22 -10.69 11.15
N GLY A 381 -12.89 -11.75 10.66
CA GLY A 381 -14.22 -11.61 10.05
C GLY A 381 -15.23 -11.08 11.04
N VAL A 382 -15.25 -11.60 12.28
CA VAL A 382 -16.11 -11.07 13.36
C VAL A 382 -15.70 -9.65 13.76
N ALA A 383 -14.39 -9.36 13.82
CA ALA A 383 -13.90 -8.02 14.10
C ALA A 383 -14.39 -7.00 13.07
N ILE A 384 -14.40 -7.35 11.77
CA ILE A 384 -14.99 -6.52 10.70
C ILE A 384 -16.48 -6.25 10.97
N LEU A 385 -17.26 -7.27 11.36
CA LEU A 385 -18.69 -7.12 11.64
C LEU A 385 -18.95 -6.18 12.83
N LEU A 386 -18.17 -6.31 13.91
CA LEU A 386 -18.27 -5.47 15.11
C LEU A 386 -17.85 -4.03 14.84
N THR A 387 -16.73 -3.83 14.14
CA THR A 387 -16.29 -2.50 13.69
C THR A 387 -17.38 -1.81 12.86
N THR A 388 -18.03 -2.55 11.96
CA THR A 388 -19.15 -2.03 11.15
C THR A 388 -20.33 -1.57 12.01
N VAL A 389 -20.67 -2.32 13.06
CA VAL A 389 -21.73 -1.94 14.01
C VAL A 389 -21.37 -0.64 14.72
N VAL A 390 -20.15 -0.51 15.24
CA VAL A 390 -19.68 0.71 15.93
C VAL A 390 -19.75 1.92 15.01
N VAL A 391 -19.22 1.80 13.79
CA VAL A 391 -19.27 2.86 12.79
C VAL A 391 -20.71 3.27 12.50
N LYS A 392 -21.62 2.31 12.32
CA LYS A 392 -23.05 2.60 12.12
C LYS A 392 -23.71 3.27 13.31
N LEU A 393 -23.34 2.92 14.54
CA LEU A 393 -23.86 3.57 15.74
C LEU A 393 -23.44 5.04 15.81
N ILE A 394 -22.19 5.34 15.45
CA ILE A 394 -21.69 6.73 15.34
C ILE A 394 -22.50 7.53 14.32
N PHE A 395 -22.80 6.95 13.15
CA PHE A 395 -23.59 7.60 12.10
C PHE A 395 -25.11 7.46 12.27
N PHE A 396 -25.59 6.75 13.29
CA PHE A 396 -27.01 6.47 13.51
C PHE A 396 -27.92 7.70 13.48
N PRO A 397 -27.62 8.82 14.17
CA PRO A 397 -28.52 9.98 14.15
C PRO A 397 -28.62 10.62 12.77
N LEU A 398 -27.51 10.65 12.02
CA LEU A 398 -27.48 11.20 10.66
C LEU A 398 -28.26 10.29 9.70
N ALA A 399 -27.97 8.99 9.72
CA ALA A 399 -28.65 7.99 8.91
C ALA A 399 -30.17 7.98 9.21
N SER A 400 -30.56 8.17 10.48
CA SER A 400 -31.97 8.19 10.86
C SER A 400 -32.74 9.34 10.23
N LYS A 401 -32.14 10.55 10.18
CA LYS A 401 -32.73 11.71 9.50
C LYS A 401 -32.87 11.47 7.99
N GLN A 402 -31.87 10.82 7.39
CA GLN A 402 -31.88 10.45 5.97
C GLN A 402 -33.01 9.49 5.64
N TYR A 403 -33.16 8.41 6.42
CA TYR A 403 -34.21 7.43 6.22
C TYR A 403 -35.61 8.00 6.47
N ALA A 404 -35.76 8.92 7.43
CA ALA A 404 -37.02 9.66 7.62
C ALA A 404 -37.37 10.50 6.38
N SER A 405 -36.41 11.23 5.81
CA SER A 405 -36.62 11.99 4.55
C SER A 405 -37.01 11.06 3.39
N MET A 406 -36.32 9.92 3.24
CA MET A 406 -36.65 8.93 2.23
C MET A 406 -38.05 8.32 2.43
N ALA A 407 -38.46 8.07 3.68
CA ALA A 407 -39.80 7.58 4.00
C ALA A 407 -40.88 8.59 3.55
N ASN A 408 -40.67 9.88 3.82
CA ASN A 408 -41.57 10.95 3.40
C ASN A 408 -41.63 11.06 1.86
N MET A 409 -40.49 10.96 1.18
CA MET A 409 -40.43 10.97 -0.28
C MET A 409 -41.18 9.76 -0.88
N LYS A 410 -41.04 8.57 -0.29
CA LYS A 410 -41.77 7.38 -0.71
C LYS A 410 -43.28 7.53 -0.51
N ARG A 411 -43.73 8.13 0.60
CA ARG A 411 -45.15 8.45 0.84
C ARG A 411 -45.74 9.34 -0.27
N MET A 412 -44.93 10.19 -0.88
CA MET A 412 -45.35 11.09 -1.96
C MET A 412 -45.30 10.47 -3.36
N GLN A 413 -44.81 9.23 -3.52
CA GLN A 413 -44.77 8.58 -4.84
C GLN A 413 -46.10 8.60 -5.61
N PRO A 414 -47.29 8.40 -5.00
CA PRO A 414 -48.56 8.47 -5.73
C PRO A 414 -48.78 9.84 -6.37
N LYS A 415 -48.57 10.93 -5.61
CA LYS A 415 -48.65 12.30 -6.13
C LYS A 415 -47.63 12.57 -7.24
N MET A 416 -46.43 11.97 -7.12
CA MET A 416 -45.39 12.06 -8.14
C MET A 416 -45.79 11.34 -9.44
N THR A 417 -46.48 10.20 -9.33
CA THR A 417 -47.02 9.47 -10.50
C THR A 417 -48.12 10.26 -11.18
N GLU A 418 -49.05 10.86 -10.42
CA GLU A 418 -50.09 11.74 -10.99
C GLU A 418 -49.48 12.95 -11.72
N LEU A 419 -48.42 13.56 -11.17
CA LEU A 419 -47.70 14.65 -11.85
C LEU A 419 -47.05 14.20 -13.16
N LYS A 420 -46.51 12.98 -13.21
CA LYS A 420 -45.95 12.40 -14.44
C LYS A 420 -47.02 12.10 -15.48
N GLU A 421 -48.20 11.63 -15.08
CA GLU A 421 -49.31 11.41 -15.99
C GLU A 421 -49.83 12.72 -16.57
N LYS A 422 -49.84 13.81 -15.76
CA LYS A 422 -50.29 15.13 -16.19
C LYS A 422 -49.28 15.91 -17.05
N HIS A 423 -47.98 15.75 -16.81
CA HIS A 423 -46.92 16.57 -17.42
C HIS A 423 -45.82 15.76 -18.11
N GLY A 424 -46.04 14.46 -18.37
CA GLY A 424 -45.00 13.53 -18.85
C GLY A 424 -44.30 13.94 -20.15
N ASP A 425 -45.02 14.62 -21.04
CA ASP A 425 -44.50 15.09 -22.33
C ASP A 425 -43.65 16.38 -22.20
N ASP A 426 -43.85 17.16 -21.13
CA ASP A 426 -43.10 18.38 -20.84
C ASP A 426 -42.16 18.18 -19.64
N ARG A 427 -40.91 17.80 -19.95
CA ARG A 427 -39.84 17.63 -18.95
C ARG A 427 -39.51 18.89 -18.15
N MET A 428 -39.85 20.08 -18.63
CA MET A 428 -39.63 21.33 -17.89
C MET A 428 -40.77 21.57 -16.91
N ALA A 429 -42.01 21.46 -17.37
CA ALA A 429 -43.20 21.56 -16.51
C ALA A 429 -43.20 20.49 -15.41
N LEU A 430 -42.86 19.24 -15.74
CA LEU A 430 -42.74 18.15 -14.77
C LEU A 430 -41.70 18.47 -13.68
N GLN A 431 -40.52 19.00 -14.06
CA GLN A 431 -39.48 19.36 -13.10
C GLN A 431 -39.92 20.51 -12.18
N GLN A 432 -40.62 21.52 -12.72
CA GLN A 432 -41.15 22.64 -11.94
C GLN A 432 -42.25 22.18 -10.96
N ALA A 433 -43.20 21.36 -11.43
CA ALA A 433 -44.28 20.83 -10.61
C ALA A 433 -43.75 19.91 -9.48
N MET A 434 -42.75 19.07 -9.78
CA MET A 434 -42.07 18.26 -8.77
C MET A 434 -41.39 19.13 -7.70
N MET A 435 -40.70 20.20 -8.10
CA MET A 435 -40.06 21.13 -7.14
C MET A 435 -41.08 21.89 -6.31
N ALA A 436 -42.21 22.29 -6.89
CA ALA A 436 -43.31 22.91 -6.16
C ALA A 436 -43.89 21.96 -5.10
N LEU A 437 -44.15 20.70 -5.48
CA LEU A 437 -44.62 19.67 -4.55
C LEU A 437 -43.62 19.40 -3.41
N TYR A 438 -42.33 19.32 -3.71
CA TYR A 438 -41.30 19.18 -2.67
C TYR A 438 -41.24 20.37 -1.72
N LYS A 439 -41.45 21.59 -2.22
CA LYS A 439 -41.50 22.81 -1.40
C LYS A 439 -42.75 22.86 -0.51
N GLU A 440 -43.90 22.49 -1.06
CA GLU A 440 -45.19 22.43 -0.34
C GLU A 440 -45.14 21.41 0.79
N GLU A 441 -44.64 20.20 0.51
CA GLU A 441 -44.52 19.11 1.48
C GLU A 441 -43.25 19.22 2.35
N LYS A 442 -42.45 20.29 2.18
CA LYS A 442 -41.19 20.56 2.89
C LYS A 442 -40.18 19.39 2.84
N ILE A 443 -40.13 18.69 1.71
CA ILE A 443 -39.22 17.57 1.46
C ILE A 443 -37.92 18.11 0.85
N ASN A 444 -36.78 17.78 1.45
CA ASN A 444 -35.47 18.10 0.89
C ASN A 444 -34.94 16.91 0.06
N PRO A 445 -34.88 17.01 -1.28
CA PRO A 445 -34.40 15.91 -2.13
C PRO A 445 -32.91 15.61 -1.96
N ILE A 446 -32.10 16.57 -1.52
CA ILE A 446 -30.65 16.43 -1.31
C ILE A 446 -30.33 15.78 0.06
N ALA A 447 -31.24 15.90 1.03
CA ALA A 447 -31.06 15.28 2.35
C ALA A 447 -30.91 13.75 2.27
N GLY A 448 -31.39 13.12 1.18
CA GLY A 448 -31.24 11.70 0.92
C GLY A 448 -29.84 11.25 0.49
N CYS A 449 -29.02 12.12 -0.12
CA CYS A 449 -27.67 11.77 -0.60
C CYS A 449 -26.53 12.29 0.29
N TRP A 450 -26.80 13.25 1.18
CA TRP A 450 -25.78 13.85 2.07
C TRP A 450 -24.98 12.82 2.89
N PRO A 451 -25.60 11.78 3.49
CA PRO A 451 -24.83 10.83 4.29
C PRO A 451 -23.94 9.92 3.46
N VAL A 452 -24.30 9.66 2.19
CA VAL A 452 -23.44 8.89 1.28
C VAL A 452 -22.10 9.61 1.11
N LEU A 453 -22.11 10.94 0.94
CA LEU A 453 -20.88 11.73 0.80
C LEU A 453 -19.99 11.65 2.05
N LEU A 454 -20.58 11.71 3.24
CA LEU A 454 -19.84 11.59 4.50
C LEU A 454 -19.31 10.15 4.73
N GLN A 455 -20.01 9.15 4.19
CA GLN A 455 -19.66 7.75 4.36
C GLN A 455 -18.60 7.27 3.37
N ILE A 456 -18.43 7.93 2.21
CA ILE A 456 -17.42 7.60 1.20
C ILE A 456 -16.00 7.53 1.79
N PRO A 457 -15.49 8.53 2.53
CA PRO A 457 -14.16 8.45 3.14
C PRO A 457 -14.01 7.27 4.12
N VAL A 458 -15.05 6.97 4.89
CA VAL A 458 -15.07 5.86 5.85
C VAL A 458 -15.05 4.51 5.13
N PHE A 459 -15.78 4.40 4.02
CA PHE A 459 -15.77 3.23 3.16
C PHE A 459 -14.37 3.01 2.56
N PHE A 460 -13.75 4.04 1.98
CA PHE A 460 -12.38 3.94 1.47
C PHE A 460 -11.40 3.56 2.57
N ALA A 461 -11.59 4.06 3.79
CA ALA A 461 -10.74 3.70 4.89
C ALA A 461 -10.86 2.21 5.26
N LEU A 462 -12.08 1.69 5.41
CA LEU A 462 -12.31 0.26 5.67
C LEU A 462 -11.81 -0.63 4.53
N TYR A 463 -12.04 -0.23 3.28
CA TYR A 463 -11.54 -0.94 2.13
C TYR A 463 -10.01 -1.01 2.13
N LYS A 464 -9.33 0.12 2.36
CA LYS A 464 -7.87 0.19 2.45
C LYS A 464 -7.34 -0.74 3.54
N VAL A 465 -7.94 -0.69 4.74
CA VAL A 465 -7.55 -1.54 5.87
C VAL A 465 -7.69 -3.02 5.49
N ILE A 466 -8.87 -3.47 5.05
CA ILE A 466 -9.10 -4.89 4.72
C ILE A 466 -8.21 -5.36 3.54
N TYR A 467 -7.88 -4.47 2.61
CA TYR A 467 -7.12 -4.84 1.42
C TYR A 467 -5.60 -4.88 1.66
N VAL A 468 -5.06 -3.92 2.42
CA VAL A 468 -3.61 -3.66 2.51
C VAL A 468 -2.95 -4.40 3.66
N THR A 469 -3.67 -4.63 4.77
CA THR A 469 -3.08 -5.19 5.99
C THR A 469 -2.84 -6.69 5.84
N ILE A 470 -1.62 -7.16 6.18
CA ILE A 470 -1.27 -8.58 6.11
C ILE A 470 -2.08 -9.43 7.08
N GLU A 471 -2.60 -8.82 8.14
CA GLU A 471 -3.48 -9.41 9.14
C GLU A 471 -4.73 -10.08 8.53
N MET A 472 -5.15 -9.66 7.33
CA MET A 472 -6.26 -10.28 6.61
C MET A 472 -5.86 -11.51 5.79
N ARG A 473 -4.56 -11.66 5.48
CA ARG A 473 -4.03 -12.73 4.63
C ARG A 473 -4.16 -14.06 5.35
N HIS A 474 -4.84 -15.01 4.70
CA HIS A 474 -5.13 -16.34 5.24
C HIS A 474 -5.88 -16.30 6.58
N ALA A 475 -6.50 -15.16 6.93
CA ALA A 475 -7.31 -15.06 8.13
C ALA A 475 -8.64 -15.79 7.87
N PRO A 476 -8.97 -16.84 8.64
CA PRO A 476 -10.17 -17.61 8.41
C PRO A 476 -11.42 -16.89 8.93
N PHE A 477 -12.55 -17.18 8.30
CA PHE A 477 -13.88 -16.89 8.80
C PHE A 477 -14.66 -18.20 8.98
N PHE A 478 -15.99 -18.13 9.07
CA PHE A 478 -16.82 -19.32 9.23
C PHE A 478 -16.99 -20.09 7.91
N GLY A 479 -17.05 -21.42 8.02
CA GLY A 479 -17.37 -22.32 6.90
C GLY A 479 -16.21 -22.47 5.92
N TRP A 480 -16.46 -22.15 4.64
CA TRP A 480 -15.52 -22.33 3.52
C TRP A 480 -14.54 -21.16 3.35
N ILE A 481 -14.72 -20.05 4.07
CA ILE A 481 -13.83 -18.90 3.98
C ILE A 481 -12.62 -19.13 4.87
N GLN A 482 -11.50 -19.51 4.25
CA GLN A 482 -10.20 -19.70 4.91
C GLN A 482 -9.24 -18.53 4.69
N ASP A 483 -9.61 -17.56 3.84
CA ASP A 483 -8.80 -16.36 3.59
C ASP A 483 -9.71 -15.15 3.31
N LEU A 484 -9.74 -14.20 4.24
CA LEU A 484 -10.49 -12.95 4.11
C LEU A 484 -9.89 -12.01 3.06
N SER A 485 -8.63 -12.19 2.69
CA SER A 485 -7.93 -11.36 1.71
C SER A 485 -8.06 -11.86 0.26
N ALA A 486 -8.51 -13.09 0.07
CA ALA A 486 -8.76 -13.70 -1.24
C ALA A 486 -10.27 -13.66 -1.59
N PRO A 487 -10.64 -13.82 -2.88
CA PRO A 487 -12.02 -13.97 -3.30
C PRO A 487 -12.72 -15.16 -2.62
N ASP A 488 -14.05 -15.13 -2.54
CA ASP A 488 -14.82 -16.28 -2.06
C ASP A 488 -14.53 -17.50 -2.96
N PRO A 489 -14.02 -18.63 -2.42
CA PRO A 489 -13.62 -19.79 -3.21
C PRO A 489 -14.81 -20.57 -3.78
N THR A 490 -16.03 -20.30 -3.33
CA THR A 490 -17.24 -20.97 -3.86
C THR A 490 -17.67 -20.39 -5.20
N SER A 491 -18.43 -21.15 -5.99
CA SER A 491 -19.08 -20.63 -7.18
C SER A 491 -20.47 -21.21 -7.38
N LEU A 492 -21.43 -20.38 -7.77
CA LEU A 492 -22.76 -20.82 -8.21
C LEU A 492 -22.67 -21.91 -9.30
N PHE A 493 -21.68 -21.81 -10.19
CA PHE A 493 -21.57 -22.67 -11.36
C PHE A 493 -20.92 -24.02 -11.09
N ASN A 494 -20.25 -24.23 -9.96
CA ASN A 494 -19.82 -25.56 -9.50
C ASN A 494 -20.65 -26.05 -8.31
N LEU A 495 -21.89 -25.54 -8.18
CA LEU A 495 -22.79 -25.83 -7.07
C LEU A 495 -22.14 -25.59 -5.70
N PHE A 496 -21.40 -24.49 -5.58
CA PHE A 496 -20.68 -24.07 -4.38
C PHE A 496 -19.63 -25.07 -3.90
N GLY A 497 -18.94 -25.72 -4.84
CA GLY A 497 -17.90 -26.71 -4.57
C GLY A 497 -18.38 -28.16 -4.51
N LEU A 498 -19.67 -28.44 -4.77
CA LEU A 498 -20.20 -29.79 -4.89
C LEU A 498 -19.66 -30.52 -6.14
N LEU A 499 -19.35 -29.78 -7.20
CA LEU A 499 -18.74 -30.33 -8.42
C LEU A 499 -17.22 -30.05 -8.39
N PRO A 500 -16.36 -31.08 -8.55
CA PRO A 500 -14.91 -30.95 -8.41
C PRO A 500 -14.26 -30.43 -9.70
N TYR A 501 -14.69 -29.25 -10.17
CA TYR A 501 -14.01 -28.53 -11.24
C TYR A 501 -13.92 -27.05 -10.93
N ASP A 502 -12.86 -26.43 -11.45
CA ASP A 502 -12.64 -25.00 -11.32
C ASP A 502 -13.49 -24.22 -12.32
N VAL A 503 -14.12 -23.17 -11.82
CA VAL A 503 -14.91 -22.25 -12.64
C VAL A 503 -13.99 -21.14 -13.13
N PRO A 504 -14.01 -20.79 -14.43
CA PRO A 504 -13.25 -19.64 -14.93
C PRO A 504 -13.50 -18.39 -14.07
N HIS A 505 -12.46 -17.61 -13.76
CA HIS A 505 -12.53 -16.50 -12.80
C HIS A 505 -13.71 -15.53 -13.03
N PHE A 506 -14.09 -15.25 -14.29
CA PHE A 506 -15.20 -14.35 -14.61
C PHE A 506 -16.60 -14.90 -14.25
N LEU A 507 -16.71 -16.21 -13.97
CA LEU A 507 -17.90 -16.90 -13.50
C LEU A 507 -17.79 -17.34 -12.03
N MET A 508 -16.74 -16.97 -11.29
CA MET A 508 -16.62 -17.28 -9.86
C MET A 508 -17.55 -16.40 -9.02
N ILE A 509 -18.86 -16.68 -9.07
CA ILE A 509 -19.84 -15.99 -8.24
C ILE A 509 -20.05 -16.79 -6.95
N GLY A 510 -19.30 -16.42 -5.91
CA GLY A 510 -19.41 -17.07 -4.60
C GLY A 510 -20.69 -16.76 -3.84
N VAL A 511 -20.88 -17.45 -2.73
CA VAL A 511 -22.01 -17.26 -1.82
C VAL A 511 -22.04 -15.83 -1.27
N TRP A 512 -20.90 -15.29 -0.81
CA TRP A 512 -20.86 -13.93 -0.25
C TRP A 512 -21.20 -12.84 -1.27
N PRO A 513 -20.65 -12.85 -2.50
CA PRO A 513 -21.11 -11.97 -3.56
C PRO A 513 -22.62 -12.04 -3.81
N LEU A 514 -23.23 -13.24 -3.81
CA LEU A 514 -24.68 -13.39 -3.96
C LEU A 514 -25.45 -12.78 -2.78
N VAL A 515 -25.02 -13.03 -1.54
CA VAL A 515 -25.63 -12.43 -0.34
C VAL A 515 -25.51 -10.92 -0.39
N MET A 516 -24.36 -10.39 -0.79
CA MET A 516 -24.15 -8.96 -1.00
C MET A 516 -25.10 -8.40 -2.08
N GLY A 517 -25.22 -9.08 -3.23
CA GLY A 517 -26.15 -8.71 -4.30
C GLY A 517 -27.61 -8.70 -3.87
N ILE A 518 -28.04 -9.71 -3.12
CA ILE A 518 -29.40 -9.80 -2.56
C ILE A 518 -29.65 -8.66 -1.57
N THR A 519 -28.74 -8.45 -0.63
CA THR A 519 -28.89 -7.39 0.39
C THR A 519 -28.85 -6.00 -0.25
N MET A 520 -28.03 -5.79 -1.27
CA MET A 520 -27.98 -4.56 -2.06
C MET A 520 -29.27 -4.34 -2.85
N PHE A 521 -29.82 -5.38 -3.47
CA PHE A 521 -31.11 -5.33 -4.16
C PHE A 521 -32.24 -4.96 -3.19
N LEU A 522 -32.29 -5.59 -2.02
CA LEU A 522 -33.27 -5.26 -0.98
C LEU A 522 -33.13 -3.80 -0.53
N GLN A 523 -31.92 -3.33 -0.28
CA GLN A 523 -31.64 -1.95 0.10
C GLN A 523 -32.11 -0.96 -0.98
N MET A 524 -31.80 -1.22 -2.26
CA MET A 524 -32.23 -0.36 -3.36
C MET A 524 -33.75 -0.34 -3.54
N ARG A 525 -34.44 -1.47 -3.35
CA ARG A 525 -35.91 -1.54 -3.41
C ARG A 525 -36.61 -0.79 -2.28
N MET A 526 -35.91 -0.53 -1.18
CA MET A 526 -36.45 0.30 -0.10
C MET A 526 -36.36 1.79 -0.41
N ASN A 527 -35.39 2.20 -1.22
CA ASN A 527 -35.22 3.59 -1.62
C ASN A 527 -36.34 4.06 -2.58
N PRO A 528 -36.67 5.36 -2.58
CA PRO A 528 -37.62 5.92 -3.55
C PRO A 528 -37.15 5.69 -4.99
N THR A 529 -38.04 5.19 -5.84
CA THR A 529 -37.75 4.99 -7.26
C THR A 529 -37.48 6.34 -7.93
N PRO A 530 -36.36 6.48 -8.67
CA PRO A 530 -36.08 7.69 -9.42
C PRO A 530 -37.20 8.02 -10.42
N PRO A 531 -37.48 9.31 -10.67
CA PRO A 531 -38.52 9.71 -11.59
C PRO A 531 -38.15 9.42 -13.06
N ASP A 532 -36.86 9.44 -13.40
CA ASP A 532 -36.37 9.13 -14.74
C ASP A 532 -36.31 7.60 -14.99
N PRO A 533 -36.96 7.06 -16.03
CA PRO A 533 -36.96 5.63 -16.33
C PRO A 533 -35.56 5.05 -16.57
N THR A 534 -34.64 5.82 -17.18
CA THR A 534 -33.26 5.37 -17.42
C THR A 534 -32.52 5.17 -16.10
N GLN A 535 -32.61 6.15 -15.18
CA GLN A 535 -32.02 6.03 -13.85
C GLN A 535 -32.62 4.88 -13.03
N ALA A 536 -33.94 4.66 -13.13
CA ALA A 536 -34.62 3.54 -12.46
C ALA A 536 -34.15 2.18 -13.00
N MET A 537 -33.92 2.07 -14.31
CA MET A 537 -33.36 0.87 -14.94
C MET A 537 -31.95 0.58 -14.42
N ILE A 538 -31.08 1.60 -14.37
CA ILE A 538 -29.72 1.47 -13.82
C ILE A 538 -29.77 0.94 -12.38
N PHE A 539 -30.62 1.52 -11.51
CA PHE A 539 -30.76 1.08 -10.12
C PHE A 539 -31.28 -0.36 -10.00
N THR A 540 -32.07 -0.82 -10.97
CA THR A 540 -32.59 -2.19 -10.98
C THR A 540 -31.51 -3.21 -11.33
N TRP A 541 -30.61 -2.87 -12.27
CA TRP A 541 -29.53 -3.75 -12.73
C TRP A 541 -28.23 -3.63 -11.91
N MET A 542 -28.03 -2.51 -11.21
CA MET A 542 -26.82 -2.25 -10.44
C MET A 542 -26.44 -3.36 -9.46
N PRO A 543 -27.37 -3.95 -8.66
CA PRO A 543 -27.02 -5.06 -7.76
C PRO A 543 -26.44 -6.25 -8.51
N LEU A 544 -26.99 -6.59 -9.69
CA LEU A 544 -26.48 -7.70 -10.50
C LEU A 544 -25.07 -7.38 -11.01
N VAL A 545 -24.87 -6.20 -11.61
CA VAL A 545 -23.56 -5.78 -12.13
C VAL A 545 -22.50 -5.77 -11.03
N PHE A 546 -22.83 -5.21 -9.85
CA PHE A 546 -21.92 -5.18 -8.71
C PHE A 546 -21.63 -6.56 -8.14
N THR A 547 -22.58 -7.49 -8.20
CA THR A 547 -22.36 -8.88 -7.79
C THR A 547 -21.27 -9.53 -8.65
N PHE A 548 -21.32 -9.37 -9.97
CA PHE A 548 -20.28 -9.90 -10.87
C PHE A 548 -18.95 -9.16 -10.70
N MET A 549 -18.99 -7.83 -10.62
CA MET A 549 -17.78 -6.99 -10.53
C MET A 549 -17.02 -7.21 -9.22
N LEU A 550 -17.72 -7.37 -8.10
CA LEU A 550 -17.13 -7.54 -6.77
C LEU A 550 -16.92 -9.01 -6.40
N ALA A 551 -17.29 -9.96 -7.26
CA ALA A 551 -17.06 -11.38 -6.99
C ALA A 551 -15.56 -11.73 -6.91
N SER A 552 -14.70 -10.99 -7.62
CA SER A 552 -13.25 -11.15 -7.60
C SER A 552 -12.56 -10.34 -6.50
N PHE A 553 -13.30 -9.62 -5.66
CA PHE A 553 -12.73 -8.84 -4.55
C PHE A 553 -12.52 -9.72 -3.32
N PRO A 554 -11.63 -9.31 -2.39
CA PRO A 554 -11.42 -10.01 -1.13
C PRO A 554 -12.73 -10.28 -0.38
N SER A 555 -12.91 -11.51 0.09
CA SER A 555 -14.13 -11.96 0.74
C SER A 555 -14.45 -11.14 1.99
N GLY A 556 -13.45 -10.68 2.73
CA GLY A 556 -13.62 -9.79 3.88
C GLY A 556 -14.31 -8.46 3.52
N LEU A 557 -13.99 -7.89 2.35
CA LEU A 557 -14.67 -6.68 1.85
C LEU A 557 -16.12 -6.98 1.46
N VAL A 558 -16.36 -8.12 0.82
CA VAL A 558 -17.71 -8.52 0.39
C VAL A 558 -18.60 -8.83 1.60
N ILE A 559 -18.05 -9.50 2.62
CA ILE A 559 -18.69 -9.76 3.92
C ILE A 559 -19.05 -8.45 4.61
N TYR A 560 -18.09 -7.51 4.70
CA TYR A 560 -18.35 -6.17 5.22
C TYR A 560 -19.55 -5.52 4.50
N TRP A 561 -19.57 -5.57 3.16
CA TRP A 561 -20.62 -4.93 2.37
C TRP A 561 -21.98 -5.59 2.60
N ALA A 562 -22.05 -6.91 2.53
CA ALA A 562 -23.27 -7.68 2.81
C ALA A 562 -23.83 -7.37 4.20
N TRP A 563 -22.95 -7.32 5.21
CA TRP A 563 -23.32 -6.98 6.57
C TRP A 563 -23.79 -5.52 6.71
N ASN A 564 -23.06 -4.58 6.13
CA ASN A 564 -23.42 -3.16 6.11
C ASN A 564 -24.79 -2.94 5.44
N ASN A 565 -25.07 -3.62 4.33
CA ASN A 565 -26.36 -3.55 3.64
C ASN A 565 -27.47 -4.13 4.51
N THR A 566 -27.24 -5.30 5.14
CA THR A 566 -28.19 -5.96 6.02
C THR A 566 -28.60 -5.07 7.20
N LEU A 567 -27.61 -4.46 7.87
CA LEU A 567 -27.86 -3.51 8.96
C LEU A 567 -28.60 -2.25 8.46
N SER A 568 -28.25 -1.75 7.27
CA SER A 568 -28.92 -0.60 6.66
C SER A 568 -30.38 -0.88 6.34
N VAL A 569 -30.67 -2.02 5.70
CA VAL A 569 -32.03 -2.50 5.39
C VAL A 569 -32.83 -2.63 6.68
N SER A 570 -32.24 -3.20 7.73
CA SER A 570 -32.89 -3.37 9.03
C SER A 570 -33.23 -2.01 9.67
N GLN A 571 -32.25 -1.10 9.72
CA GLN A 571 -32.44 0.25 10.25
C GLN A 571 -33.51 1.02 9.46
N GLN A 572 -33.40 1.01 8.12
CA GLN A 572 -34.32 1.69 7.22
C GLN A 572 -35.74 1.14 7.37
N ALA A 573 -35.91 -0.18 7.51
CA ALA A 573 -37.21 -0.81 7.66
C ALA A 573 -37.92 -0.36 8.94
N VAL A 574 -37.19 -0.34 10.06
CA VAL A 574 -37.73 0.13 11.34
C VAL A 574 -38.15 1.60 11.25
N ILE A 575 -37.33 2.45 10.65
CA ILE A 575 -37.60 3.90 10.55
C ILE A 575 -38.75 4.19 9.58
N MET A 576 -38.78 3.55 8.42
CA MET A 576 -39.85 3.70 7.43
C MET A 576 -41.20 3.27 8.00
N LYS A 577 -41.24 2.15 8.74
CA LYS A 577 -42.45 1.69 9.42
C LYS A 577 -42.93 2.70 10.46
N ARG A 578 -42.02 3.31 11.24
CA ARG A 578 -42.36 4.37 12.21
C ARG A 578 -42.94 5.63 11.55
N HIS A 579 -42.53 5.94 10.31
CA HIS A 579 -43.02 7.08 9.54
C HIS A 579 -44.21 6.74 8.63
N GLY A 580 -44.82 5.56 8.78
CA GLY A 580 -46.02 5.17 8.04
C GLY A 580 -45.81 4.88 6.55
N ALA A 581 -44.56 4.70 6.10
CA ALA A 581 -44.28 4.31 4.72
C ALA A 581 -44.52 2.80 4.55
N LYS A 582 -45.28 2.40 3.53
CA LYS A 582 -45.48 0.98 3.19
C LYS A 582 -44.17 0.37 2.69
N ILE A 583 -43.74 -0.70 3.34
CA ILE A 583 -42.59 -1.51 2.93
C ILE A 583 -43.11 -2.62 2.03
N GLU A 584 -43.28 -2.33 0.75
CA GLU A 584 -43.77 -3.28 -0.26
C GLU A 584 -42.67 -4.24 -0.74
N LEU A 585 -41.80 -4.73 0.15
CA LEU A 585 -40.72 -5.64 -0.24
C LEU A 585 -41.29 -6.93 -0.88
N PHE A 586 -42.29 -7.53 -0.23
CA PHE A 586 -42.91 -8.77 -0.70
C PHE A 586 -43.91 -8.56 -1.85
N ASP A 587 -44.62 -7.44 -1.88
CA ASP A 587 -45.58 -7.13 -2.96
C ASP A 587 -44.86 -6.82 -4.27
N ASN A 588 -43.71 -6.12 -4.22
CA ASN A 588 -42.87 -5.87 -5.40
C ASN A 588 -42.18 -7.15 -5.92
N LEU A 589 -41.75 -8.05 -5.02
CA LEU A 589 -41.22 -9.37 -5.40
C LEU A 589 -42.28 -10.22 -6.13
N LYS A 590 -43.52 -10.25 -5.64
CA LYS A 590 -44.64 -10.93 -6.32
C LYS A 590 -45.00 -10.30 -7.66
N GLY A 591 -44.87 -8.98 -7.78
CA GLY A 591 -45.14 -8.23 -9.01
C GLY A 591 -44.15 -8.54 -10.15
N LEU A 592 -42.88 -8.79 -9.84
CA LEU A 592 -41.84 -9.14 -10.83
C LEU A 592 -42.12 -10.46 -11.58
N PHE A 593 -42.78 -11.41 -10.92
CA PHE A 593 -43.16 -12.70 -11.51
C PHE A 593 -44.56 -12.70 -12.14
N LYS A 594 -45.33 -11.61 -12.01
CA LYS A 594 -46.59 -11.43 -12.74
C LYS A 594 -46.29 -10.90 -14.14
N ARG A 595 -46.58 -11.70 -15.17
CA ARG A 595 -46.62 -11.21 -16.57
C ARG A 595 -47.55 -10.00 -16.63
N LYS A 596 -47.05 -8.87 -17.14
CA LYS A 596 -47.92 -7.73 -17.50
C LYS A 596 -48.99 -8.25 -18.48
N PRO A 597 -50.29 -7.93 -18.28
CA PRO A 597 -51.28 -8.20 -19.30
C PRO A 597 -50.86 -7.45 -20.58
N ALA A 598 -51.02 -8.11 -21.73
CA ALA A 598 -50.76 -7.48 -23.01
C ALA A 598 -51.59 -6.20 -23.13
N GLU A 599 -50.97 -5.09 -23.52
CA GLU A 599 -51.69 -3.87 -23.88
C GLU A 599 -52.71 -4.24 -24.96
N SER A 600 -54.00 -4.10 -24.65
CA SER A 600 -55.04 -4.17 -25.66
C SER A 600 -54.83 -2.98 -26.60
N LYS A 601 -54.53 -3.30 -27.87
CA LYS A 601 -54.38 -2.33 -28.96
C LYS A 601 -55.60 -1.43 -29.13
#